data_AF-A0A953EAB6-F1
#
_entry.id   AF-A0A953EAB6-F1
#
_cell.length_a   1.000
_cell.length_b   1.000
_cell.length_c   1.000
_cell.angle_alpha   90.00
_cell.angle_beta   90.00
_cell.angle_gamma   90.00
#
_symmetry.space_group_name_H-M   'P 1'
#
loop_
_entity.id
_entity.type
_entity.pdbx_description
1 polymer ?
#
loop_
_entity_poly.entity_id
_entity_poly.type
_entity_poly.pdbx_seq_one_letter_code
_entity_poly.pdbx_strand_id
1 'polypeptide(L)'
;MRGPRCTACFHSRVAEIDAALASGAPLIATAAKFGLSKSALARHRTRCLAPKLAAAAKIVAPASATRAEVQRAKAIASGHAEAAPADVLTLQGLVGRLGRLLDRLEGASASAADENLHAALAAVSGPLIKAVETAARLQGIGHQQVQPAAPAFNIVFNLADAEDRQPASPVHVAPRSVGSVVDATHAASPEDAPVEMEAQPDQALLPLPRFGFPIKA
;
A
#
# COMPACT_ATOMS: atom_id res chain seq x y z
N MET A 1 12.70 -33.09 -27.33
CA MET A 1 11.44 -33.61 -27.93
C MET A 1 10.30 -32.65 -27.62
N ARG A 2 9.69 -32.00 -28.63
CA ARG A 2 8.48 -31.19 -28.41
C ARG A 2 7.31 -32.15 -28.22
N GLY A 3 6.74 -32.19 -27.01
CA GLY A 3 5.54 -32.96 -26.74
C GLY A 3 4.35 -32.51 -27.62
N PRO A 4 3.29 -33.33 -27.70
CA PRO A 4 2.09 -32.98 -28.47
C PRO A 4 1.54 -31.62 -28.02
N ARG A 5 1.15 -30.79 -29.00
CA ARG A 5 0.58 -29.46 -28.76
C ARG A 5 -0.75 -29.59 -28.01
N CYS A 6 -0.88 -28.91 -26.88
CA CYS A 6 -2.13 -28.89 -26.12
C CYS A 6 -3.16 -28.02 -26.85
N THR A 7 -4.32 -28.58 -27.22
CA THR A 7 -5.36 -27.87 -27.96
C THR A 7 -5.95 -26.70 -27.18
N ALA A 8 -6.04 -26.78 -25.85
CA ALA A 8 -6.53 -25.69 -25.00
C ALA A 8 -5.61 -24.45 -25.03
N CYS A 9 -4.28 -24.64 -25.18
CA CYS A 9 -3.33 -23.53 -25.30
C CYS A 9 -3.51 -22.70 -26.58
N PHE A 10 -4.08 -23.28 -27.64
CA PHE A 10 -4.33 -22.61 -28.92
C PHE A 10 -5.76 -22.08 -29.05
N HIS A 11 -6.58 -22.21 -28.00
CA HIS A 11 -7.92 -21.68 -28.00
C HIS A 11 -7.88 -20.14 -27.94
N SER A 12 -8.71 -19.44 -28.73
CA SER A 12 -8.75 -17.97 -28.75
C SER A 12 -9.04 -17.35 -27.38
N ARG A 13 -9.82 -18.07 -26.55
CA ARG A 13 -10.20 -17.69 -25.18
C ARG A 13 -9.38 -18.40 -24.09
N VAL A 14 -8.08 -18.65 -24.34
CA VAL A 14 -7.21 -19.37 -23.38
C VAL A 14 -7.16 -18.70 -22.00
N ALA A 15 -7.16 -17.37 -21.94
CA ALA A 15 -7.12 -16.62 -20.69
C ALA A 15 -8.35 -16.90 -19.80
N GLU A 16 -9.54 -16.98 -20.38
CA GLU A 16 -10.76 -17.30 -19.65
C GLU A 16 -10.81 -18.75 -19.17
N ILE A 17 -10.27 -19.67 -19.98
CA ILE A 17 -10.13 -21.08 -19.60
C ILE A 17 -9.18 -21.21 -18.41
N ASP A 18 -8.01 -20.55 -18.48
CA ASP A 18 -7.01 -20.55 -17.41
C ASP A 18 -7.59 -19.96 -16.12
N ALA A 19 -8.32 -18.84 -16.21
CA ALA A 19 -8.99 -18.22 -15.07
C ALA A 19 -10.04 -19.14 -14.42
N ALA A 20 -10.93 -19.76 -15.22
CA ALA A 20 -11.93 -20.69 -14.72
C ALA A 20 -11.32 -21.93 -14.07
N LEU A 21 -10.22 -22.46 -14.64
CA LEU A 21 -9.51 -23.60 -14.06
C LEU A 21 -8.75 -23.23 -12.77
N ALA A 22 -8.17 -22.03 -12.71
CA ALA A 22 -7.49 -21.52 -11.53
C ALA A 22 -8.47 -21.26 -10.37
N SER A 23 -9.70 -20.84 -10.66
CA SER A 23 -10.76 -20.68 -9.66
C SER A 23 -11.40 -22.01 -9.21
N GLY A 24 -10.96 -23.15 -9.75
CA GLY A 24 -11.47 -24.47 -9.37
C GLY A 24 -12.79 -24.88 -10.05
N ALA A 25 -13.19 -24.25 -11.16
CA ALA A 25 -14.42 -24.60 -11.86
C ALA A 25 -14.42 -26.08 -12.34
N PRO A 26 -15.60 -26.74 -12.39
CA PRO A 26 -15.70 -28.14 -12.76
C PRO A 26 -15.36 -28.36 -14.26
N LEU A 27 -14.47 -29.31 -14.52
CA LEU A 27 -13.92 -29.57 -15.87
C LEU A 27 -14.99 -29.83 -16.93
N ILE A 28 -16.10 -30.48 -16.58
CA ILE A 28 -17.17 -30.86 -17.52
C ILE A 28 -17.93 -29.62 -18.00
N ALA A 29 -18.33 -28.73 -17.08
CA ALA A 29 -19.04 -27.50 -17.44
C ALA A 29 -18.14 -26.56 -18.25
N THR A 30 -16.88 -26.41 -17.84
CA THR A 30 -15.89 -25.62 -18.57
C THR A 30 -15.63 -26.20 -19.96
N ALA A 31 -15.53 -27.53 -20.09
CA ALA A 31 -15.37 -28.21 -21.37
C ALA A 31 -16.53 -27.90 -22.34
N ALA A 32 -17.77 -28.03 -21.86
CA ALA A 32 -18.96 -27.73 -22.65
C ALA A 32 -19.02 -26.25 -23.06
N LYS A 33 -18.71 -25.32 -22.14
CA LYS A 33 -18.73 -23.87 -22.38
C LYS A 33 -17.78 -23.43 -23.50
N PHE A 34 -16.61 -24.07 -23.59
CA PHE A 34 -15.56 -23.67 -24.55
C PHE A 34 -15.41 -24.64 -25.72
N GLY A 35 -16.30 -25.63 -25.88
CA GLY A 35 -16.21 -26.60 -26.98
C GLY A 35 -14.95 -27.47 -26.94
N LEU A 36 -14.41 -27.77 -25.75
CA LEU A 36 -13.21 -28.58 -25.56
C LEU A 36 -13.57 -29.93 -24.93
N SER A 37 -12.75 -30.96 -25.16
CA SER A 37 -12.96 -32.23 -24.48
C SER A 37 -12.49 -32.17 -23.01
N LYS A 38 -13.19 -32.89 -22.12
CA LYS A 38 -12.82 -33.01 -20.71
C LYS A 38 -11.35 -33.44 -20.52
N SER A 39 -10.88 -34.39 -21.33
CA SER A 39 -9.50 -34.90 -21.27
C SER A 39 -8.47 -33.89 -21.78
N ALA A 40 -8.83 -32.99 -22.71
CA ALA A 40 -7.97 -31.87 -23.11
C ALA A 40 -7.79 -30.88 -21.96
N LEU A 41 -8.88 -30.46 -21.29
CA LEU A 41 -8.80 -29.55 -20.13
C LEU A 41 -8.05 -30.18 -18.95
N ALA A 42 -8.25 -31.47 -18.67
CA ALA A 42 -7.52 -32.17 -17.61
C ALA A 42 -6.00 -32.18 -17.87
N ARG A 43 -5.58 -32.43 -19.12
CA ARG A 43 -4.16 -32.37 -19.51
C ARG A 43 -3.61 -30.96 -19.49
N HIS A 44 -4.39 -29.96 -19.92
CA HIS A 44 -4.02 -28.56 -19.86
C HIS A 44 -3.79 -28.08 -18.42
N ARG A 45 -4.72 -28.39 -17.52
CA ARG A 45 -4.62 -28.05 -16.09
C ARG A 45 -3.33 -28.59 -15.46
N THR A 46 -3.02 -29.86 -15.71
CA THR A 46 -1.90 -30.57 -15.08
C THR A 46 -0.55 -30.26 -15.71
N ARG A 47 -0.46 -30.18 -17.05
CA ARG A 47 0.81 -30.04 -17.77
C ARG A 47 1.17 -28.61 -18.15
N CYS A 48 0.19 -27.74 -18.33
CA CYS A 48 0.40 -26.37 -18.84
C CYS A 48 0.11 -25.32 -17.78
N LEU A 49 -1.04 -25.39 -17.12
CA LEU A 49 -1.45 -24.39 -16.14
C LEU A 49 -0.73 -24.57 -14.80
N ALA A 50 -0.61 -25.79 -14.27
CA ALA A 50 0.03 -26.01 -12.97
C ALA A 50 1.49 -25.50 -12.90
N PRO A 51 2.37 -25.74 -13.90
CA PRO A 51 3.71 -25.14 -13.89
C PRO A 51 3.70 -23.61 -13.96
N LYS A 52 2.78 -23.02 -14.72
CA LYS A 52 2.63 -21.55 -14.80
C LYS A 52 2.20 -20.97 -13.46
N LEU A 53 1.22 -21.58 -12.79
CA LEU A 53 0.77 -21.16 -11.47
C LEU A 53 1.87 -21.34 -10.42
N ALA A 54 2.65 -22.42 -10.49
CA ALA A 54 3.79 -22.62 -9.61
C ALA A 54 4.88 -21.55 -9.82
N ALA A 55 5.17 -21.19 -11.08
CA ALA A 55 6.10 -20.11 -11.39
C ALA A 55 5.59 -18.74 -10.89
N ALA A 56 4.31 -18.43 -11.14
CA ALA A 56 3.68 -17.21 -10.64
C ALA A 56 3.67 -17.15 -9.10
N ALA A 57 3.38 -18.27 -8.43
CA ALA A 57 3.41 -18.36 -6.98
C ALA A 57 4.79 -18.09 -6.40
N LYS A 58 5.88 -18.50 -7.07
CA LYS A 58 7.25 -18.16 -6.62
C LYS A 58 7.54 -16.66 -6.67
N ILE A 59 6.99 -15.95 -7.65
CA ILE A 59 7.15 -14.50 -7.79
C ILE A 59 6.29 -13.77 -6.75
N VAL A 60 5.10 -14.28 -6.45
CA VAL A 60 4.15 -13.66 -5.50
C VAL A 60 4.44 -14.03 -4.04
N ALA A 61 5.05 -15.18 -3.76
CA ALA A 61 5.40 -15.62 -2.41
C ALA A 61 6.12 -14.55 -1.56
N PRO A 62 7.19 -13.86 -2.03
CA PRO A 62 7.82 -12.79 -1.26
C PRO A 62 6.87 -11.61 -0.98
N ALA A 63 5.92 -11.34 -1.89
CA ALA A 63 4.88 -10.32 -1.68
C ALA A 63 3.84 -10.74 -0.64
N SER A 64 3.58 -12.04 -0.44
CA SER A 64 2.66 -12.51 0.61
C SER A 64 3.25 -12.43 2.02
N ALA A 65 4.55 -12.74 2.18
CA ALA A 65 5.24 -12.62 3.46
C ALA A 65 5.26 -11.16 3.93
N THR A 66 5.63 -10.25 3.02
CA THR A 66 5.59 -8.80 3.28
C THR A 66 4.17 -8.29 3.55
N ARG A 67 3.14 -8.81 2.86
CA ARG A 67 1.73 -8.46 3.16
C ARG A 67 1.30 -8.89 4.55
N ALA A 68 1.67 -10.08 5.00
CA ALA A 68 1.32 -10.56 6.34
C ALA A 68 1.98 -9.69 7.43
N GLU A 69 3.25 -9.32 7.23
CA GLU A 69 3.97 -8.38 8.11
C GLU A 69 3.32 -7.00 8.12
N VAL A 70 2.94 -6.47 6.95
CA VAL A 70 2.26 -5.17 6.84
C VAL A 70 0.87 -5.20 7.48
N GLN A 71 0.09 -6.27 7.29
CA GLN A 71 -1.21 -6.44 7.92
C GLN A 71 -1.08 -6.52 9.45
N ARG A 72 -0.08 -7.25 9.94
CA ARG A 72 0.22 -7.31 11.37
C ARG A 72 0.63 -5.93 11.91
N ALA A 73 1.53 -5.22 11.23
CA ALA A 73 1.93 -3.87 11.61
C ALA A 73 0.73 -2.92 11.64
N LYS A 74 -0.20 -3.04 10.67
CA LYS A 74 -1.45 -2.27 10.65
C LYS A 74 -2.38 -2.63 11.81
N ALA A 75 -2.48 -3.91 12.18
CA ALA A 75 -3.26 -4.36 13.32
C ALA A 75 -2.69 -3.81 14.64
N ILE A 76 -1.37 -3.81 14.81
CA ILE A 76 -0.68 -3.20 15.96
C ILE A 76 -0.94 -1.69 16.01
N ALA A 77 -0.74 -0.99 14.89
CA ALA A 77 -0.92 0.47 14.80
C ALA A 77 -2.37 0.91 15.07
N SER A 78 -3.34 0.05 14.78
CA SER A 78 -4.76 0.30 15.04
C SER A 78 -5.25 -0.23 16.39
N GLY A 79 -4.37 -0.81 17.22
CA GLY A 79 -4.72 -1.34 18.54
C GLY A 79 -5.50 -2.67 18.51
N HIS A 80 -5.61 -3.33 17.35
CA HIS A 80 -6.29 -4.62 17.21
C HIS A 80 -5.37 -5.83 17.52
N ALA A 81 -4.07 -5.59 17.75
CA ALA A 81 -3.10 -6.61 18.13
C ALA A 81 -2.06 -6.03 19.11
N GLU A 82 -1.64 -6.82 20.09
CA GLU A 82 -0.52 -6.47 20.97
C GLU A 82 0.81 -6.58 20.22
N ALA A 83 1.69 -5.60 20.41
CA ALA A 83 3.03 -5.62 19.85
C ALA A 83 3.88 -6.67 20.56
N ALA A 84 4.41 -7.64 19.82
CA ALA A 84 5.40 -8.54 20.38
C ALA A 84 6.69 -7.75 20.70
N PRO A 85 7.54 -8.22 21.64
CA PRO A 85 8.84 -7.58 21.92
C PRO A 85 9.72 -7.45 20.67
N ALA A 86 9.57 -8.35 19.70
CA ALA A 86 10.25 -8.30 18.41
C ALA A 86 9.69 -7.23 17.44
N ASP A 87 8.45 -6.76 17.66
CA ASP A 87 7.79 -5.72 16.86
C ASP A 87 8.12 -4.30 17.37
N VAL A 88 8.61 -4.19 18.61
CA VAL A 88 9.09 -2.92 19.16
C VAL A 88 10.39 -2.54 18.45
N LEU A 89 10.27 -1.65 17.47
CA LEU A 89 11.42 -1.01 16.82
C LEU A 89 12.14 -0.13 17.84
N THR A 90 13.21 -0.68 18.44
CA THR A 90 14.16 0.14 19.18
C THR A 90 14.86 1.09 18.20
N LEU A 91 15.24 2.28 18.67
CA LEU A 91 16.02 3.23 17.88
C LEU A 91 17.25 2.55 17.25
N GLN A 92 17.94 1.72 18.03
CA GLN A 92 19.10 0.92 17.58
C GLN A 92 18.72 -0.08 16.48
N GLY A 93 17.58 -0.75 16.59
CA GLY A 93 17.08 -1.67 15.56
C GLY A 93 16.73 -0.95 14.26
N LEU A 94 16.17 0.26 14.35
CA LEU A 94 15.86 1.10 13.19
C LEU A 94 17.14 1.58 12.49
N VAL A 95 18.11 2.09 13.25
CA VAL A 95 19.42 2.50 12.72
C VAL A 95 20.15 1.31 12.06
N GLY A 96 20.14 0.13 12.69
CA GLY A 96 20.73 -1.07 12.11
C GLY A 96 20.01 -1.59 10.85
N ARG A 97 18.70 -1.37 10.73
CA ARG A 97 17.96 -1.65 9.47
C ARG A 97 18.31 -0.63 8.39
N LEU A 98 18.40 0.66 8.73
CA LEU A 98 18.78 1.72 7.81
C LEU A 98 20.19 1.53 7.25
N GLY A 99 21.16 1.20 8.11
CA GLY A 99 22.53 0.89 7.68
C GLY A 99 22.58 -0.25 6.65
N ARG A 100 21.92 -1.38 6.94
CA ARG A 100 21.83 -2.51 5.99
C ARG A 100 21.12 -2.16 4.68
N LEU A 101 20.18 -1.21 4.69
CA LEU A 101 19.53 -0.73 3.47
C LEU A 101 20.48 0.15 2.65
N LEU A 102 21.24 1.03 3.30
CA LEU A 102 22.28 1.83 2.65
C LEU A 102 23.34 0.91 2.01
N ASP A 103 23.87 -0.06 2.75
CA ASP A 103 24.87 -1.02 2.22
C ASP A 103 24.36 -1.75 0.96
N ARG A 104 23.08 -2.14 0.93
CA ARG A 104 22.45 -2.81 -0.22
C ARG A 104 22.25 -1.87 -1.40
N LEU A 105 21.85 -0.62 -1.15
CA LEU A 105 21.67 0.39 -2.20
C LEU A 105 23.02 0.80 -2.79
N GLU A 106 24.05 0.94 -1.96
CA GLU A 106 25.42 1.18 -2.39
C GLU A 106 25.94 0.02 -3.24
N GLY A 107 25.78 -1.22 -2.79
CA GLY A 107 26.13 -2.41 -3.58
C GLY A 107 25.39 -2.47 -4.93
N ALA A 108 24.08 -2.23 -4.94
CA ALA A 108 23.29 -2.19 -6.16
C ALA A 108 23.72 -1.05 -7.11
N SER A 109 24.11 0.11 -6.56
CA SER A 109 24.61 1.23 -7.35
C SER A 109 25.98 0.93 -7.97
N ALA A 110 26.88 0.25 -7.24
CA ALA A 110 28.17 -0.18 -7.74
C ALA A 110 28.02 -1.18 -8.89
N SER A 111 27.18 -2.22 -8.71
CA SER A 111 26.91 -3.18 -9.78
C SER A 111 26.25 -2.52 -11.01
N ALA A 112 25.31 -1.60 -10.80
CA ALA A 112 24.70 -0.86 -11.91
C ALA A 112 25.71 0.03 -12.66
N ALA A 113 26.69 0.60 -11.96
CA ALA A 113 27.77 1.38 -12.56
C ALA A 113 28.69 0.48 -13.41
N ASP A 114 29.09 -0.67 -12.89
CA ASP A 114 29.92 -1.66 -13.61
C ASP A 114 29.24 -2.17 -14.89
N GLU A 115 27.92 -2.34 -14.84
CA GLU A 115 27.10 -2.79 -15.98
C GLU A 115 26.62 -1.66 -16.91
N ASN A 116 26.99 -0.39 -16.64
CA ASN A 116 26.54 0.80 -17.38
C ASN A 116 24.99 0.96 -17.43
N LEU A 117 24.30 0.52 -16.39
CA LEU A 117 22.83 0.60 -16.27
C LEU A 117 22.40 1.96 -15.70
N HIS A 118 22.55 3.03 -16.46
CA HIS A 118 22.24 4.40 -16.02
C HIS A 118 20.79 4.58 -15.50
N ALA A 119 19.82 3.87 -16.07
CA ALA A 119 18.43 3.91 -15.62
C ALA A 119 18.25 3.31 -14.21
N ALA A 120 18.98 2.23 -13.89
CA ALA A 120 18.94 1.63 -12.57
C ALA A 120 19.60 2.55 -11.53
N LEU A 121 20.71 3.19 -11.90
CA LEU A 121 21.41 4.14 -11.03
C LEU A 121 20.54 5.36 -10.70
N ALA A 122 19.84 5.91 -11.70
CA ALA A 122 18.88 7.00 -11.50
C ALA A 122 17.75 6.59 -10.54
N ALA A 123 17.22 5.38 -10.66
CA ALA A 123 16.15 4.87 -9.78
C ALA A 123 16.59 4.71 -8.31
N VAL A 124 17.88 4.44 -8.06
CA VAL A 124 18.45 4.24 -6.70
C VAL A 124 18.84 5.56 -6.02
N SER A 125 19.14 6.61 -6.79
CA SER A 125 19.62 7.90 -6.26
C SER A 125 18.65 8.59 -5.29
N GLY A 126 17.36 8.67 -5.63
CA GLY A 126 16.34 9.30 -4.79
C GLY A 126 16.15 8.60 -3.43
N PRO A 127 16.00 7.26 -3.39
CA PRO A 127 15.98 6.50 -2.14
C PRO A 127 17.22 6.71 -1.25
N LEU A 128 18.43 6.76 -1.84
CA LEU A 128 19.66 7.00 -1.09
C LEU A 128 19.68 8.38 -0.41
N ILE A 129 19.32 9.44 -1.13
CA ILE A 129 19.27 10.80 -0.57
C ILE A 129 18.31 10.85 0.62
N LYS A 130 17.10 10.29 0.49
CA LYS A 130 16.12 10.24 1.59
C LYS A 130 16.63 9.40 2.77
N ALA A 131 17.30 8.29 2.52
CA ALA A 131 17.88 7.46 3.57
C ALA A 131 18.98 8.24 4.34
N VAL A 132 19.83 8.99 3.64
CA VAL A 132 20.85 9.84 4.28
C VAL A 132 20.22 10.99 5.07
N GLU A 133 19.21 11.67 4.53
CA GLU A 133 18.48 12.72 5.25
C GLU A 133 17.82 12.19 6.53
N THR A 134 17.18 11.03 6.46
CA THR A 134 16.55 10.41 7.65
C THR A 134 17.60 10.00 8.68
N ALA A 135 18.75 9.47 8.26
CA ALA A 135 19.88 9.18 9.14
C ALA A 135 20.40 10.45 9.84
N ALA A 136 20.59 11.54 9.08
CA ALA A 136 21.04 12.82 9.61
C ALA A 136 20.05 13.38 10.66
N ARG A 137 18.75 13.34 10.37
CA ARG A 137 17.70 13.76 11.30
C ARG A 137 17.69 12.94 12.58
N LEU A 138 17.88 11.62 12.48
CA LEU A 138 17.95 10.74 13.66
C LEU A 138 19.19 11.00 14.53
N GLN A 139 20.27 11.51 13.95
CA GLN A 139 21.47 11.94 14.67
C GLN A 139 21.37 13.36 15.24
N GLY A 140 20.24 14.05 15.03
CA GLY A 140 20.07 15.45 15.42
C GLY A 140 20.77 16.45 14.49
N ILE A 141 21.37 15.99 13.39
CA ILE A 141 22.00 16.85 12.38
C ILE A 141 20.87 17.41 11.50
N GLY A 142 20.61 18.71 11.60
CA GLY A 142 19.53 19.38 10.88
C GLY A 142 18.23 19.55 11.66
N HIS A 143 18.19 19.19 12.96
CA HIS A 143 17.29 19.88 13.88
C HIS A 143 17.84 21.30 14.07
N GLN A 144 17.52 22.17 13.12
CA GLN A 144 17.39 23.57 13.46
C GLN A 144 16.34 23.56 14.57
N GLN A 145 16.80 23.74 15.83
CA GLN A 145 15.88 24.02 16.92
C GLN A 145 14.95 25.06 16.34
N VAL A 146 13.66 24.74 16.25
CA VAL A 146 12.65 25.75 16.01
C VAL A 146 12.84 26.67 17.19
N GLN A 147 13.66 27.69 16.98
CA GLN A 147 14.01 28.67 17.98
C GLN A 147 12.63 29.19 18.35
N PRO A 148 12.15 28.91 19.57
CA PRO A 148 10.76 29.20 19.92
C PRO A 148 10.59 30.65 19.56
N ALA A 149 9.70 30.91 18.58
CA ALA A 149 9.59 32.20 17.94
C ALA A 149 9.62 33.23 19.07
N ALA A 150 10.68 34.05 19.11
CA ALA A 150 10.86 35.01 20.18
C ALA A 150 9.51 35.68 20.36
N PRO A 151 8.92 35.67 21.58
CA PRO A 151 7.56 36.14 21.76
C PRO A 151 7.49 37.51 21.10
N ALA A 152 6.54 37.67 20.17
CA ALA A 152 6.35 38.91 19.45
C ALA A 152 6.07 39.99 20.51
N PHE A 153 7.14 40.67 20.95
CA PHE A 153 7.21 41.77 21.90
C PHE A 153 6.29 41.66 23.13
N ASN A 154 6.88 41.46 24.31
CA ASN A 154 6.19 41.70 25.58
C ASN A 154 6.21 43.21 25.87
N ILE A 155 5.07 43.90 25.74
CA ILE A 155 4.94 45.32 26.10
C ILE A 155 4.60 45.39 27.59
N VAL A 156 5.60 45.71 28.42
CA VAL A 156 5.40 45.97 29.85
C VAL A 156 5.14 47.46 30.04
N PHE A 157 3.90 47.83 30.35
CA PHE A 157 3.57 49.19 30.76
C PHE A 157 3.91 49.36 32.25
N ASN A 158 5.04 49.99 32.55
CA ASN A 158 5.29 50.52 33.90
C ASN A 158 4.60 51.87 34.03
N LEU A 159 3.36 51.86 34.53
CA LEU A 159 2.72 53.09 35.00
C LEU A 159 3.27 53.39 36.39
N ALA A 160 4.26 54.27 36.45
CA ALA A 160 4.64 54.91 37.70
C ALA A 160 3.55 55.93 38.09
N ASP A 161 3.24 55.93 39.38
CA ASP A 161 2.60 56.97 40.18
C ASP A 161 1.12 57.30 39.88
N ALA A 162 0.24 56.53 40.51
CA ALA A 162 -1.01 57.04 41.08
C ALA A 162 -1.35 56.18 42.30
N GLU A 163 -1.21 56.76 43.50
CA GLU A 163 -1.30 56.14 44.83
C GLU A 163 -2.64 55.45 45.19
N ASP A 164 -3.57 55.21 44.27
CA ASP A 164 -4.88 54.64 44.64
C ASP A 164 -5.56 53.85 43.51
N ARG A 165 -5.00 52.71 43.12
CA ARG A 165 -5.71 51.77 42.22
C ARG A 165 -5.63 50.32 42.65
N GLN A 166 -6.82 49.70 42.61
CA GLN A 166 -7.10 48.29 42.83
C GLN A 166 -6.11 47.36 42.10
N PRO A 167 -5.80 46.18 42.68
CA PRO A 167 -4.90 45.22 42.06
C PRO A 167 -5.47 44.79 40.70
N ALA A 168 -4.77 45.15 39.62
CA ALA A 168 -5.15 44.76 38.28
C ALA A 168 -4.99 43.24 38.13
N SER A 169 -6.09 42.54 37.86
CA SER A 169 -6.07 41.13 37.50
C SER A 169 -5.30 40.96 36.18
N PRO A 170 -4.34 40.02 36.10
CA PRO A 170 -3.63 39.76 34.85
C PRO A 170 -4.61 39.28 33.78
N VAL A 171 -4.83 40.09 32.76
CA VAL A 171 -5.61 39.69 31.58
C VAL A 171 -4.70 38.82 30.71
N HIS A 172 -4.81 37.51 30.88
CA HIS A 172 -4.20 36.56 29.95
C HIS A 172 -4.96 36.59 28.63
N VAL A 173 -4.43 37.33 27.65
CA VAL A 173 -4.87 37.22 26.27
C VAL A 173 -4.28 35.93 25.72
N ALA A 174 -5.11 34.88 25.60
CA ALA A 174 -4.70 33.64 24.97
C ALA A 174 -4.23 33.93 23.53
N PRO A 175 -3.06 33.41 23.11
CA PRO A 175 -2.61 33.58 21.74
C PRO A 175 -3.63 32.92 20.81
N ARG A 176 -4.35 33.72 20.02
CA ARG A 176 -5.12 33.21 18.90
C ARG A 176 -4.13 32.68 17.88
N SER A 177 -4.17 31.39 17.60
CA SER A 177 -3.41 30.79 16.51
C SER A 177 -3.83 31.51 15.22
N VAL A 178 -2.93 32.34 14.69
CA VAL A 178 -3.06 32.86 13.33
C VAL A 178 -2.95 31.62 12.45
N GLY A 179 -4.09 31.18 11.89
CA GLY A 179 -4.12 30.04 10.98
C GLY A 179 -3.08 30.25 9.91
N SER A 180 -2.19 29.26 9.75
CA SER A 180 -1.23 29.26 8.66
C SER A 180 -1.99 29.44 7.35
N VAL A 181 -1.77 30.56 6.68
CA VAL A 181 -2.14 30.74 5.28
C VAL A 181 -1.25 29.78 4.51
N VAL A 182 -1.74 28.55 4.33
CA VAL A 182 -1.17 27.64 3.36
C VAL A 182 -1.71 28.12 2.03
N ASP A 183 -0.82 28.62 1.17
CA ASP A 183 -1.09 28.90 -0.23
C ASP A 183 -1.69 27.65 -0.89
N ALA A 184 -3.00 27.67 -1.07
CA ALA A 184 -3.73 26.74 -1.90
C ALA A 184 -3.84 27.33 -3.31
N THR A 185 -2.71 27.45 -4.00
CA THR A 185 -2.70 27.59 -5.46
C THR A 185 -2.46 26.22 -6.08
N HIS A 186 -3.52 25.40 -6.14
CA HIS A 186 -3.61 24.40 -7.20
C HIS A 186 -4.97 24.51 -7.86
N ALA A 187 -4.93 24.99 -9.10
CA ALA A 187 -6.06 25.21 -9.98
C ALA A 187 -6.95 23.96 -10.08
N ALA A 188 -8.24 24.14 -9.81
CA ALA A 188 -9.27 23.23 -10.23
C ALA A 188 -9.50 23.41 -11.74
N SER A 189 -9.24 22.35 -12.53
CA SER A 189 -9.80 22.22 -13.88
C SER A 189 -11.31 22.03 -13.78
N PRO A 190 -12.12 22.78 -14.54
CA PRO A 190 -13.57 22.63 -14.56
C PRO A 190 -14.01 21.77 -15.75
N GLU A 191 -13.81 20.45 -15.71
CA GLU A 191 -14.45 19.52 -16.66
C GLU A 191 -14.72 18.18 -15.96
N ASP A 192 -15.80 18.09 -15.20
CA ASP A 192 -16.50 16.82 -14.97
C ASP A 192 -17.96 17.14 -14.62
N ALA A 193 -18.80 17.10 -15.64
CA ALA A 193 -20.24 17.19 -15.51
C ALA A 193 -20.78 15.97 -14.74
N PRO A 194 -21.83 16.12 -13.92
CA PRO A 194 -22.48 14.99 -13.29
C PRO A 194 -23.16 14.14 -14.37
N VAL A 195 -22.64 12.92 -14.58
CA VAL A 195 -23.35 11.87 -15.32
C VAL A 195 -24.55 11.46 -14.46
N GLU A 196 -25.74 11.80 -14.93
CA GLU A 196 -27.01 11.34 -14.41
C GLU A 196 -27.01 9.80 -14.39
N MET A 197 -26.98 9.25 -13.18
CA MET A 197 -27.01 7.81 -12.95
C MET A 197 -28.47 7.36 -13.06
N GLU A 198 -28.87 6.95 -14.27
CA GLU A 198 -30.17 6.35 -14.54
C GLU A 198 -30.45 5.19 -13.58
N ALA A 199 -31.62 5.26 -12.96
CA ALA A 199 -32.15 4.25 -12.05
C ALA A 199 -32.30 2.91 -12.78
N GLN A 200 -31.55 1.91 -12.31
CA GLN A 200 -31.60 0.55 -12.81
C GLN A 200 -32.86 -0.16 -12.27
N PRO A 201 -33.75 -0.68 -13.14
CA PRO A 201 -35.02 -1.26 -12.70
C PRO A 201 -34.85 -2.67 -12.12
N ASP A 202 -35.65 -2.93 -11.09
CA ASP A 202 -36.13 -4.21 -10.57
C ASP A 202 -35.42 -5.48 -11.05
N GLN A 203 -34.49 -5.98 -10.22
CA GLN A 203 -34.10 -7.38 -10.25
C GLN A 203 -35.26 -8.23 -9.71
N ALA A 204 -36.04 -8.77 -10.63
CA ALA A 204 -37.02 -9.80 -10.37
C ALA A 204 -36.37 -10.99 -9.62
N LEU A 205 -36.86 -11.24 -8.41
CA LEU A 205 -36.63 -12.44 -7.61
C LEU A 205 -36.95 -13.69 -8.45
N LEU A 206 -35.93 -14.39 -8.92
CA LEU A 206 -36.09 -15.71 -9.50
C LEU A 206 -36.40 -16.73 -8.39
N PRO A 207 -37.38 -17.63 -8.58
CA PRO A 207 -37.78 -18.61 -7.58
C PRO A 207 -36.67 -19.65 -7.35
N LEU A 208 -36.32 -19.87 -6.08
CA LEU A 208 -35.37 -20.90 -5.66
C LEU A 208 -35.93 -22.31 -5.96
N PRO A 209 -35.12 -23.23 -6.54
CA PRO A 209 -35.53 -24.62 -6.73
C PRO A 209 -35.65 -25.34 -5.38
N ARG A 210 -36.84 -25.90 -5.11
CA ARG A 210 -37.07 -26.81 -3.98
C ARG A 210 -36.44 -28.17 -4.28
N PHE A 211 -35.27 -28.44 -3.70
CA PHE A 211 -34.69 -29.78 -3.69
C PHE A 211 -35.32 -30.60 -2.56
N GLY A 212 -36.35 -31.38 -2.89
CA GLY A 212 -36.88 -32.42 -2.02
C GLY A 212 -36.02 -33.69 -2.15
N PHE A 213 -35.26 -34.02 -1.11
CA PHE A 213 -34.62 -35.34 -0.99
C PHE A 213 -35.58 -36.30 -0.28
N PRO A 214 -35.94 -37.45 -0.87
CA PRO A 214 -36.74 -38.45 -0.18
C PRO A 214 -35.88 -39.15 0.88
N ILE A 215 -36.19 -38.93 2.14
CA ILE A 215 -35.72 -39.76 3.25
C ILE A 215 -36.58 -41.03 3.22
N LYS A 216 -35.98 -42.17 2.88
CA LYS A 216 -36.61 -43.48 3.08
C LYS A 216 -36.52 -43.83 4.56
N ALA A 217 -37.67 -44.06 5.18
CA ALA A 217 -37.79 -44.68 6.49
C ALA A 217 -37.40 -46.17 6.44
#